data_AF-A0A8T5SY83-F1
#
_entry.id   AF-A0A8T5SY83-F1
#
_cell.length_a   1.000
_cell.length_b   1.000
_cell.length_c   1.000
_cell.angle_alpha   90.00
_cell.angle_beta   90.00
_cell.angle_gamma   90.00
#
_symmetry.space_group_name_H-M   'P 1'
#
loop_
_entity.id
_entity.type
_entity.pdbx_description
1 polymer ?
#
loop_
_entity_poly.entity_id
_entity_poly.type
_entity_poly.pdbx_seq_one_letter_code
_entity_poly.pdbx_strand_id
1 'polypeptide(L)'
;MADLKKIGDLLVLIGALVGLIQGILLLVPGLGFTLGYVNILGGFLDAFVLGILAIVFSLIALVNSGFLKISALDFGKTNKFLVVLIVGILMVMFASDFGGILVIVGAILWLL
;
A
#
# COMPACT_ATOMS: atom_id res chain seq x y z
N MET A 1 7.73 8.30 -21.85
CA MET A 1 6.66 8.88 -20.98
C MET A 1 5.51 7.89 -20.77
N ALA A 2 4.90 7.31 -21.82
CA ALA A 2 3.84 6.30 -21.64
C ALA A 2 4.31 5.01 -20.92
N ASP A 3 5.54 4.57 -21.16
CA ASP A 3 6.07 3.36 -20.51
C ASP A 3 6.43 3.57 -19.04
N LEU A 4 6.85 4.79 -18.63
CA LEU A 4 7.08 5.11 -17.22
C LEU A 4 5.79 5.04 -16.41
N LYS A 5 4.68 5.52 -16.96
CA LYS A 5 3.37 5.41 -16.30
C LYS A 5 2.92 3.97 -16.12
N LYS A 6 3.12 3.11 -17.13
CA LYS A 6 2.84 1.67 -17.03
C LYS A 6 3.72 0.97 -15.99
N ILE A 7 5.00 1.34 -15.90
CA ILE A 7 5.90 0.84 -14.85
C ILE A 7 5.41 1.32 -13.48
N GLY A 8 4.97 2.58 -13.37
CA GLY A 8 4.36 3.13 -12.17
C GLY A 8 3.11 2.35 -11.73
N ASP A 9 2.20 2.07 -12.67
CA ASP A 9 1.01 1.24 -12.43
C ASP A 9 1.37 -0.15 -11.90
N LEU A 10 2.38 -0.79 -12.52
CA LEU A 10 2.84 -2.11 -12.12
C LEU A 10 3.45 -2.11 -10.72
N LEU A 11 4.22 -1.07 -10.37
CA LEU A 11 4.82 -0.92 -9.04
C LEU A 11 3.77 -0.68 -7.96
N VAL A 12 2.76 0.15 -8.24
CA VAL A 12 1.63 0.34 -7.31
C VAL A 12 0.87 -0.97 -7.11
N LEU A 13 0.60 -1.72 -8.19
CA LEU A 13 -0.06 -3.02 -8.10
C LEU A 13 0.74 -3.99 -7.23
N ILE A 14 2.02 -4.20 -7.55
CA ILE A 14 2.88 -5.13 -6.83
C ILE A 14 3.02 -4.70 -5.37
N GLY A 15 3.28 -3.42 -5.12
CA GLY A 15 3.43 -2.90 -3.76
C GLY A 15 2.15 -3.04 -2.93
N ALA A 16 1.00 -2.76 -3.51
CA ALA A 16 -0.28 -2.90 -2.83
C ALA A 16 -0.64 -4.37 -2.56
N LEU A 17 -0.35 -5.29 -3.50
CA LEU A 17 -0.50 -6.74 -3.29
C LEU A 17 0.43 -7.25 -2.18
N VAL A 18 1.70 -6.82 -2.19
CA VAL A 18 2.66 -7.17 -1.13
C VAL A 18 2.16 -6.68 0.22
N GLY A 19 1.70 -5.43 0.32
CA GLY A 19 1.14 -4.91 1.57
C GLY A 19 -0.11 -5.66 2.04
N LEU A 20 -0.94 -6.13 1.11
CA LEU A 20 -2.15 -6.90 1.43
C LEU A 20 -1.78 -8.28 1.97
N ILE A 21 -0.84 -8.97 1.32
CA ILE A 21 -0.31 -10.25 1.79
C ILE A 21 0.33 -10.11 3.16
N GLN A 22 1.15 -9.07 3.37
CA GLN A 22 1.78 -8.81 4.66
C GLN A 22 0.74 -8.51 5.76
N GLY A 23 -0.29 -7.71 5.45
CA GLY A 23 -1.39 -7.43 6.38
C GLY A 23 -2.17 -8.69 6.78
N ILE A 24 -2.46 -9.58 5.83
CA ILE A 24 -3.11 -10.87 6.11
C ILE A 24 -2.22 -11.77 6.97
N LEU A 25 -0.92 -11.87 6.64
CA LEU A 25 0.02 -12.68 7.41
C LEU A 25 0.18 -12.17 8.84
N LEU A 26 0.07 -10.86 9.05
CA LEU A 26 0.12 -10.26 10.38
C LEU A 26 -1.13 -10.55 11.22
N LEU A 27 -2.28 -10.78 10.56
CA LEU A 27 -3.52 -11.19 11.22
C LEU A 27 -3.50 -12.65 11.69
N VAL A 28 -2.69 -13.51 11.07
CA VAL A 28 -2.66 -14.94 11.38
C VAL A 28 -1.63 -15.21 12.48
N PRO A 29 -2.05 -15.62 13.69
CA PRO A 29 -1.13 -15.91 14.78
C PRO A 29 -0.17 -17.05 14.38
N GLY A 30 1.13 -16.81 14.50
CA GLY A 30 2.17 -17.83 14.25
C GLY A 30 2.75 -17.86 12.83
N LEU A 31 2.26 -17.04 11.89
CA LEU A 31 2.80 -16.89 10.53
C LEU A 31 3.57 -15.57 10.33
N GLY A 32 4.15 -15.02 11.41
CA GLY A 32 4.87 -13.75 11.40
C GLY A 32 6.09 -13.75 10.48
N PHE A 33 5.86 -13.65 9.17
CA PHE A 33 6.88 -13.52 8.15
C PHE A 33 7.16 -12.03 7.96
N THR A 34 8.17 -11.54 8.67
CA THR A 34 8.52 -10.13 8.72
C THR A 34 9.53 -9.80 7.61
N LEU A 35 9.04 -9.57 6.38
CA LEU A 35 9.85 -9.07 5.27
C LEU A 35 10.04 -7.55 5.41
N GLY A 36 11.01 -7.17 6.24
CA GLY A 36 11.33 -5.77 6.55
C GLY A 36 10.40 -5.19 7.61
N TYR A 37 10.94 -4.98 8.81
CA TYR A 37 10.30 -4.20 9.86
C TYR A 37 11.21 -3.01 10.18
N VAL A 38 10.96 -1.92 9.50
CA VAL A 38 11.14 -0.57 10.03
C VAL A 38 9.74 -0.10 10.40
N ASN A 39 9.10 -0.80 11.34
CA ASN A 39 7.82 -0.37 11.86
C ASN A 39 8.07 0.82 12.80
N ILE A 40 8.17 2.02 12.23
CA ILE A 40 8.53 3.27 12.94
C ILE A 40 7.57 3.52 14.11
N LEU A 41 6.33 3.01 14.02
CA LEU A 41 5.27 3.18 15.02
C LEU A 41 4.71 1.86 15.59
N GLY A 42 4.95 0.70 14.98
CA GLY A 42 4.30 -0.56 15.35
C GLY A 42 4.80 -1.25 16.61
N GLY A 43 5.71 -0.63 17.36
CA GLY A 43 5.93 -0.99 18.76
C GLY A 43 4.76 -0.59 19.67
N PHE A 44 3.88 0.32 19.24
CA PHE A 44 2.79 0.87 20.05
C PHE A 44 1.40 0.26 19.78
N LEU A 45 1.22 -0.48 18.68
CA LEU A 45 -0.07 -1.01 18.26
C LEU A 45 -0.02 -2.53 18.11
N ASP A 46 -1.08 -3.21 18.53
CA ASP A 46 -1.22 -4.65 18.41
C ASP A 46 -1.13 -5.08 16.93
N ALA A 47 -0.49 -6.23 16.67
CA ALA A 47 -0.29 -6.83 15.35
C ALA A 47 -1.63 -7.00 14.61
N PHE A 48 -2.71 -7.25 15.34
CA PHE A 48 -4.07 -7.33 14.79
C PHE A 48 -4.52 -5.99 14.18
N VAL A 49 -4.30 -4.87 14.88
CA VAL A 49 -4.70 -3.53 14.41
C VAL A 49 -3.85 -3.12 13.21
N LEU A 50 -2.54 -3.35 13.27
CA LEU A 50 -1.61 -3.06 12.18
C LEU A 50 -1.95 -3.88 10.93
N GLY A 51 -2.32 -5.16 11.08
CA GLY A 51 -2.71 -6.01 9.95
C GLY A 51 -4.01 -5.57 9.28
N ILE A 52 -5.01 -5.11 10.04
CA ILE A 52 -6.23 -4.53 9.47
C ILE A 52 -5.90 -3.25 8.70
N LEU A 53 -5.10 -2.34 9.29
CA LEU A 53 -4.68 -1.10 8.63
C LEU A 53 -3.92 -1.38 7.34
N ALA A 54 -3.02 -2.37 7.35
CA ALA A 54 -2.28 -2.81 6.18
C ALA A 54 -3.20 -3.23 5.03
N ILE A 55 -4.20 -4.06 5.33
CA ILE A 55 -5.20 -4.50 4.34
C ILE A 55 -5.97 -3.29 3.81
N VAL A 56 -6.45 -2.41 4.69
CA VAL A 56 -7.23 -1.22 4.29
C VAL A 56 -6.40 -0.30 3.39
N PHE A 57 -5.16 0.03 3.75
CA PHE A 57 -4.30 0.90 2.95
C PHE A 57 -3.95 0.27 1.60
N SER A 58 -3.63 -1.03 1.57
CA SER A 58 -3.41 -1.75 0.31
C SER A 58 -4.64 -1.75 -0.60
N LEU A 59 -5.84 -1.95 -0.03
CA LEU A 59 -7.08 -1.89 -0.80
C LEU A 59 -7.33 -0.49 -1.38
N ILE A 60 -7.07 0.57 -0.60
CA ILE A 60 -7.16 1.94 -1.09
C ILE A 60 -6.17 2.18 -2.24
N ALA A 61 -4.93 1.68 -2.13
CA ALA A 61 -3.94 1.79 -3.20
C ALA A 61 -4.38 1.06 -4.47
N LEU A 62 -4.94 -0.16 -4.37
CA LEU A 62 -5.46 -0.92 -5.52
C LEU A 62 -6.69 -0.28 -6.18
N VAL A 63 -7.57 0.33 -5.38
CA VAL A 63 -8.77 0.99 -5.89
C VAL A 63 -8.40 2.28 -6.63
N ASN A 64 -7.49 3.08 -6.05
CA ASN A 64 -7.11 4.36 -6.64
C ASN A 64 -6.15 4.22 -7.83
N SER A 65 -5.45 3.09 -7.97
CA SER A 65 -4.75 2.70 -9.21
C SER A 65 -5.66 2.15 -10.29
N GLY A 66 -6.94 1.91 -10.01
CA GLY A 66 -7.93 1.48 -11.00
C GLY A 66 -7.93 -0.02 -11.29
N PHE A 67 -7.12 -0.81 -10.59
CA PHE A 67 -7.12 -2.27 -10.69
C PHE A 67 -8.31 -2.91 -9.96
N LEU A 68 -8.83 -2.25 -8.92
CA LEU A 68 -10.06 -2.65 -8.22
C LEU A 68 -11.09 -1.51 -8.26
N LYS A 69 -12.38 -1.86 -8.25
CA LYS A 69 -13.48 -0.88 -8.22
C LYS A 69 -14.32 -1.09 -6.98
N ILE A 70 -13.98 -0.38 -5.90
CA ILE A 70 -14.73 -0.36 -4.64
C ILE A 70 -15.19 1.07 -4.42
N SER A 71 -16.49 1.34 -4.61
CA SER A 71 -17.05 2.69 -4.53
C SER A 71 -16.82 3.38 -3.19
N ALA A 72 -16.68 2.61 -2.10
CA ALA A 72 -16.42 3.14 -0.75
C ALA A 72 -14.97 3.61 -0.54
N LEU A 73 -14.02 3.19 -1.39
CA LEU A 73 -12.58 3.48 -1.26
C LEU A 73 -12.02 4.26 -2.47
N ASP A 74 -12.89 4.64 -3.41
CA ASP A 74 -12.54 5.46 -4.56
C ASP A 74 -12.56 6.93 -4.16
N PHE A 75 -11.39 7.54 -4.00
CA PHE A 75 -11.25 8.93 -3.57
C PHE A 75 -11.38 9.93 -4.74
N GLY A 76 -11.97 9.51 -5.87
CA GLY A 76 -12.31 10.38 -6.98
C GLY A 76 -11.12 10.70 -7.90
N LYS A 77 -11.41 11.21 -9.10
CA LYS A 77 -10.45 11.36 -10.21
C LYS A 77 -9.46 12.52 -10.05
N THR A 78 -9.76 13.53 -9.24
CA THR A 78 -9.05 14.81 -9.31
C THR A 78 -7.64 14.75 -8.71
N ASN A 79 -7.37 13.85 -7.74
CA ASN A 79 -6.07 13.76 -7.04
C ASN A 79 -5.62 12.32 -6.74
N LYS A 80 -5.88 11.36 -7.66
CA LYS A 80 -5.56 9.92 -7.44
C LYS A 80 -4.08 9.67 -7.11
N PHE A 81 -3.17 10.37 -7.76
CA PHE A 81 -1.74 10.30 -7.47
C PHE A 81 -1.44 10.66 -6.00
N LEU A 82 -2.03 11.75 -5.51
CA LEU A 82 -1.77 12.27 -4.17
C LEU A 82 -2.32 11.32 -3.10
N VAL A 83 -3.48 10.72 -3.37
CA VAL A 83 -4.07 9.66 -2.53
C VAL A 83 -3.15 8.44 -2.48
N VAL A 84 -2.70 7.93 -3.63
CA VAL A 84 -1.81 6.75 -3.68
C VAL A 84 -0.46 7.04 -3.01
N LEU A 85 0.06 8.26 -3.13
CA LEU A 85 1.29 8.68 -2.47
C LEU A 85 1.13 8.73 -0.94
N ILE A 86 0.07 9.39 -0.44
CA ILE A 86 -0.23 9.44 1.00
C ILE A 86 -0.44 8.02 1.54
N VAL A 87 -1.20 7.19 0.82
CA VAL A 87 -1.46 5.80 1.20
C VAL A 87 -0.17 4.99 1.20
N GLY A 88 0.72 5.17 0.24
CA GLY A 88 2.04 4.55 0.24
C GLY A 88 2.87 4.92 1.47
N ILE A 89 2.83 6.19 1.89
CA ILE A 89 3.50 6.64 3.12
C ILE A 89 2.86 5.98 4.35
N LEU A 90 1.53 5.94 4.43
CA LEU A 90 0.81 5.25 5.51
C LEU A 90 1.13 3.75 5.53
N MET A 91 1.30 3.12 4.35
CA MET A 91 1.72 1.73 4.27
C MET A 91 3.11 1.53 4.87
N VAL A 92 4.10 2.37 4.55
CA VAL A 92 5.43 2.28 5.18
C VAL A 92 5.35 2.48 6.70
N MET A 93 4.56 3.46 7.15
CA MET A 93 4.49 3.81 8.57
C MET A 93 3.81 2.75 9.44
N PHE A 94 2.83 2.02 8.90
CA PHE A 94 1.93 1.19 9.70
C PHE A 94 1.84 -0.28 9.27
N ALA A 95 2.31 -0.66 8.09
CA ALA A 95 1.86 -1.90 7.46
C ALA A 95 2.95 -2.71 6.75
N SER A 96 3.67 -2.09 5.83
CA SER A 96 4.58 -2.73 4.90
C SER A 96 5.59 -1.72 4.38
N ASP A 97 6.85 -1.85 4.79
CA ASP A 97 7.93 -1.01 4.27
C ASP A 97 8.10 -1.22 2.78
N PHE A 98 8.30 -2.47 2.37
CA PHE A 98 8.59 -2.81 0.98
C PHE A 98 7.38 -2.52 0.07
N GLY A 99 6.18 -2.92 0.50
CA GLY A 99 4.95 -2.64 -0.24
C GLY A 99 4.66 -1.15 -0.34
N GLY A 100 4.84 -0.40 0.74
CA GLY A 100 4.65 1.05 0.76
C GLY A 100 5.68 1.79 -0.10
N ILE A 101 6.96 1.41 -0.04
CA ILE A 101 8.02 2.00 -0.89
C ILE A 101 7.69 1.78 -2.37
N LEU A 102 7.28 0.56 -2.76
CA LEU A 102 6.88 0.26 -4.13
C LEU A 102 5.70 1.13 -4.59
N VAL A 103 4.70 1.34 -3.73
CA VAL A 103 3.56 2.22 -4.00
C VAL A 103 3.99 3.69 -4.13
N ILE A 104 4.91 4.17 -3.28
CA ILE A 104 5.45 5.54 -3.34
C ILE A 104 6.21 5.76 -4.65
N VAL A 105 7.11 4.85 -5.01
CA VAL A 105 7.90 4.93 -6.24
C VAL A 105 6.96 4.86 -7.46
N GLY A 106 5.98 3.97 -7.43
CA GLY A 106 4.98 3.85 -8.48
C GLY A 106 4.13 5.12 -8.64
N ALA A 107 3.72 5.75 -7.54
CA ALA A 107 3.05 7.03 -7.56
C ALA A 107 3.96 8.11 -8.17
N ILE A 108 5.20 8.27 -7.69
CA ILE A 108 6.13 9.30 -8.20
C ILE A 108 6.33 9.16 -9.72
N LEU A 109 6.38 7.93 -10.23
CA LEU A 109 6.48 7.66 -11.66
C LEU A 109 5.24 8.06 -12.47
N TRP A 110 4.06 8.20 -11.86
CA TRP A 110 2.89 8.78 -12.54
C TRP A 110 3.01 10.29 -12.77
N LEU A 111 3.83 10.96 -11.96
CA LEU A 111 4.04 12.40 -12.03
C LEU A 111 5.06 12.79 -13.11
N LEU A 112 5.95 11.86 -13.47
CA LEU A 112 6.94 11.98 -14.56
C LEU A 112 6.36 11.55 -15.92
#